data_AF-A0A484SGM3-F1
#
_entry.id   AF-A0A484SGM3-F1
#
_cell.length_a   1.000
_cell.length_b   1.000
_cell.length_c   1.000
_cell.angle_alpha   90.00
_cell.angle_beta   90.00
_cell.angle_gamma   90.00
#
_symmetry.space_group_name_H-M   'P 1'
#
loop_
_entity.id
_entity.type
_entity.pdbx_description
1 polymer ?
#
loop_
_entity_poly.entity_id
_entity_poly.type
_entity_poly.pdbx_seq_one_letter_code
_entity_poly.pdbx_strand_id
1 'polypeptide(L)'
;MLPALSFAQGLPTLENPSRGTGGGIMETIRNYGYDIVLLVALLVVASMFIGVCYHAYGTYAEIHTGKKTWGQFGLTIAVGAVLLVIGIWLLTEATTIL
;
A
#
# COMPACT_ATOMS: atom_id res chain seq x y z
N MET A 1 -41.34 0.61 32.30
CA MET A 1 -40.35 -0.43 31.97
C MET A 1 -39.88 -0.15 30.56
N LEU A 2 -38.63 0.29 30.36
CA LEU A 2 -38.07 0.49 29.02
C LEU A 2 -37.82 -0.88 28.37
N PRO A 3 -38.08 -1.07 27.07
CA PRO A 3 -37.81 -2.33 26.40
C PRO A 3 -36.31 -2.60 26.41
N ALA A 4 -35.91 -3.81 26.81
CA ALA A 4 -34.53 -4.26 26.69
C ALA A 4 -34.18 -4.31 25.21
N LEU A 5 -33.18 -3.53 24.79
CA LEU A 5 -32.57 -3.65 23.47
C LEU A 5 -31.97 -5.06 23.38
N SER A 6 -32.60 -5.94 22.59
CA SER A 6 -32.08 -7.26 22.28
C SER A 6 -30.92 -7.09 21.30
N PHE A 7 -29.68 -7.06 21.79
CA PHE A 7 -28.51 -7.23 20.94
C PHE A 7 -28.46 -8.70 20.52
N ALA A 8 -28.27 -8.95 19.22
CA ALA A 8 -28.17 -10.31 18.70
C ALA A 8 -26.93 -11.00 19.29
N GLN A 9 -27.19 -11.89 20.25
CA GLN A 9 -26.17 -12.54 21.06
C GLN A 9 -25.50 -13.65 20.24
N GLY A 10 -24.19 -13.54 20.01
CA GLY A 10 -23.42 -14.51 19.22
C GLY A 10 -23.20 -14.15 17.75
N LEU A 11 -23.53 -12.93 17.31
CA LEU A 11 -23.05 -12.43 16.02
C LEU A 11 -21.54 -12.11 16.08
N PRO A 12 -20.78 -12.37 14.99
CA PRO A 12 -19.42 -11.87 14.85
C PRO A 12 -19.36 -10.36 15.07
N THR A 13 -18.41 -9.90 15.86
CA THR A 13 -18.15 -8.47 16.04
C THR A 13 -17.43 -7.94 14.82
N LEU A 14 -17.84 -6.79 14.31
CA LEU A 14 -17.07 -6.10 13.27
C LEU A 14 -15.77 -5.56 13.88
N GLU A 15 -14.66 -5.80 13.18
CA GLU A 15 -13.36 -5.22 13.50
C GLU A 15 -13.46 -3.70 13.34
N ASN A 16 -13.12 -2.94 14.37
CA ASN A 16 -13.12 -1.49 14.27
C ASN A 16 -12.04 -1.02 13.29
N PRO A 17 -12.26 0.09 12.56
CA PRO A 17 -11.23 0.62 11.67
C PRO A 17 -9.99 1.05 12.47
N SER A 18 -8.83 1.07 11.83
CA SER A 18 -7.53 1.29 12.50
C SER A 18 -7.43 2.64 13.23
N ARG A 19 -8.21 3.63 12.78
CA ARG A 19 -8.32 4.97 13.37
C ARG A 19 -9.49 5.12 14.36
N GLY A 20 -10.19 4.03 14.67
CA GLY A 20 -11.38 3.99 15.53
C GLY A 20 -12.67 4.43 14.83
N THR A 21 -13.83 4.18 15.44
CA THR A 21 -15.14 4.47 14.82
C THR A 21 -15.49 5.96 14.75
N GLY A 22 -14.79 6.81 15.49
CA GLY A 22 -15.11 8.24 15.56
C GLY A 22 -16.42 8.56 16.30
N GLY A 23 -16.91 9.79 16.13
CA GLY A 23 -18.09 10.32 16.81
C GLY A 23 -19.43 10.04 16.12
N GLY A 24 -19.42 9.46 14.92
CA GLY A 24 -20.64 9.14 14.16
C GLY A 24 -20.38 8.31 12.89
N ILE A 25 -21.48 7.87 12.25
CA ILE A 25 -21.45 6.91 11.13
C ILE A 25 -20.60 7.39 9.93
N MET A 26 -20.67 8.69 9.60
CA MET A 26 -19.89 9.25 8.50
C MET A 26 -18.38 9.12 8.73
N GLU A 27 -17.94 9.37 9.97
CA GLU A 27 -16.54 9.24 10.36
C GLU A 27 -16.10 7.77 10.40
N THR A 28 -16.98 6.87 10.89
CA THR A 28 -16.74 5.43 10.84
C THR A 28 -16.51 4.94 9.39
N ILE A 29 -17.38 5.34 8.46
CA ILE A 29 -17.27 4.96 7.03
C ILE A 29 -15.98 5.51 6.42
N ARG A 30 -15.62 6.76 6.73
CA ARG A 30 -14.37 7.37 6.26
C ARG A 30 -13.14 6.60 6.76
N ASN A 31 -13.14 6.18 8.01
CA ASN A 31 -12.02 5.45 8.60
C ASN A 31 -11.88 4.02 8.03
N TYR A 32 -12.98 3.33 7.70
CA TYR A 32 -12.89 2.10 6.91
C TYR A 32 -12.39 2.35 5.49
N GLY A 33 -12.80 3.46 4.87
CA GLY A 33 -12.29 3.89 3.56
C GLY A 33 -10.78 4.08 3.59
N TYR A 34 -10.24 4.66 4.66
CA TYR A 34 -8.80 4.79 4.89
C TYR A 34 -8.09 3.45 4.92
N ASP A 35 -8.60 2.48 5.67
CA ASP A 35 -7.98 1.16 5.77
C ASP A 35 -7.94 0.44 4.41
N ILE A 36 -9.02 0.53 3.63
CA ILE A 36 -9.08 -0.07 2.29
C ILE A 36 -8.07 0.61 1.34
N VAL A 37 -8.02 1.94 1.33
CA VAL A 37 -7.08 2.69 0.49
C VAL A 37 -5.64 2.37 0.87
N LEU A 38 -5.34 2.24 2.17
CA LEU A 38 -4.02 1.84 2.66
C LEU A 38 -3.61 0.45 2.17
N LEU A 39 -4.53 -0.53 2.20
CA LEU A 39 -4.28 -1.88 1.68
C LEU A 39 -4.03 -1.87 0.16
N VAL A 40 -4.77 -1.05 -0.59
CA VAL A 40 -4.53 -0.89 -2.04
C VAL A 40 -3.17 -0.23 -2.29
N ALA A 41 -2.82 0.81 -1.54
CA ALA A 41 -1.53 1.47 -1.64
C ALA A 41 -0.37 0.48 -1.38
N LEU A 42 -0.52 -0.41 -0.40
CA LEU A 42 0.45 -1.47 -0.13
C LEU A 42 0.63 -2.40 -1.35
N LEU A 43 -0.45 -2.83 -2.00
CA LEU A 43 -0.38 -3.65 -3.21
C LEU A 43 0.32 -2.92 -4.36
N VAL A 44 0.04 -1.64 -4.55
CA VAL A 44 0.68 -0.82 -5.58
C VAL A 44 2.18 -0.71 -5.33
N VAL A 45 2.60 -0.34 -4.12
CA VAL A 45 4.04 -0.26 -3.77
C VAL A 45 4.73 -1.61 -3.94
N ALA A 46 4.09 -2.70 -3.52
CA ALA A 46 4.63 -4.04 -3.71
C ALA A 46 4.82 -4.37 -5.20
N SER A 47 3.85 -4.05 -6.06
CA SER A 47 3.98 -4.26 -7.51
C SER A 47 5.08 -3.40 -8.14
N MET A 48 5.23 -2.15 -7.70
CA MET A 48 6.32 -1.28 -8.16
C MET A 48 7.68 -1.86 -7.81
N PHE A 49 7.83 -2.38 -6.58
CA PHE A 49 9.06 -3.02 -6.13
C PHE A 49 9.40 -4.24 -6.98
N ILE A 50 8.40 -5.11 -7.24
CA ILE A 50 8.57 -6.27 -8.12
C ILE A 50 9.01 -5.82 -9.53
N GLY A 51 8.43 -4.76 -10.08
CA GLY A 51 8.83 -4.21 -11.37
C GLY A 51 10.29 -3.75 -11.41
N VAL A 52 10.75 -3.05 -10.37
CA VAL A 52 12.16 -2.63 -10.24
C VAL A 52 13.09 -3.84 -10.16
N CYS A 53 12.76 -4.84 -9.35
CA CYS A 53 13.53 -6.08 -9.26
C CYS A 53 13.60 -6.82 -10.59
N TYR A 54 12.49 -6.89 -11.33
CA TYR A 54 12.43 -7.52 -12.65
C TYR A 54 13.36 -6.83 -13.65
N HIS A 55 13.33 -5.49 -13.71
CA HIS A 55 14.23 -4.71 -14.56
C HIS A 55 15.70 -4.87 -14.16
N ALA A 56 16.01 -4.88 -12.87
CA ALA A 56 17.37 -5.11 -12.37
C ALA A 56 17.85 -6.51 -12.75
N TYR A 57 17.02 -7.54 -12.57
CA TYR A 57 17.34 -8.92 -12.92
C TYR A 57 17.61 -9.08 -14.42
N GLY A 58 16.78 -8.49 -15.28
CA GLY A 58 16.99 -8.52 -16.74
C GLY A 58 18.32 -7.87 -17.14
N THR A 59 18.63 -6.69 -16.61
CA THR A 59 19.91 -6.01 -16.87
C THR A 59 21.10 -6.80 -16.33
N TYR A 60 20.96 -7.46 -15.18
CA TYR A 60 21.99 -8.35 -14.63
C TYR A 60 22.26 -9.58 -15.51
N ALA A 61 21.21 -10.23 -16.03
CA ALA A 61 21.33 -11.34 -16.96
C ALA A 61 22.05 -10.91 -18.25
N GLU A 62 21.74 -9.73 -18.78
CA GLU A 62 22.37 -9.20 -19.99
C GLU A 62 23.86 -8.89 -19.82
N ILE A 63 24.31 -8.50 -18.61
CA ILE A 63 25.74 -8.35 -18.29
C ILE A 63 26.50 -9.66 -18.49
N HIS A 64 25.92 -10.79 -18.06
CA HIS A 64 26.56 -12.10 -18.18
C HIS A 64 26.65 -12.56 -19.64
N THR A 65 25.84 -11.99 -20.52
CA THR A 65 25.92 -12.21 -21.98
C THR A 65 26.75 -11.15 -22.71
N GLY A 66 27.37 -10.22 -21.99
CA GLY A 66 28.18 -9.13 -22.56
C GLY A 66 27.38 -8.03 -23.27
N LYS A 67 26.05 -8.03 -23.16
CA LYS A 67 25.16 -7.06 -23.84
C LYS A 67 25.03 -5.73 -23.10
N LYS A 68 25.25 -5.73 -21.79
CA LYS A 68 25.17 -4.55 -20.92
C LYS A 68 26.38 -4.47 -19.98
N THR A 69 26.56 -3.31 -19.36
CA THR A 69 27.64 -3.05 -18.41
C THR A 69 27.13 -2.93 -16.97
N TRP A 70 28.02 -3.14 -16.00
CA TRP A 70 27.75 -2.91 -14.57
C TRP A 70 27.30 -1.48 -14.27
N GLY A 71 27.76 -0.49 -15.04
CA GLY A 71 27.29 0.90 -14.93
C GLY A 71 25.82 1.05 -15.29
N GLN A 72 25.35 0.37 -16.35
CA GLN A 72 23.93 0.39 -16.74
C GLN A 72 23.04 -0.33 -15.73
N PHE A 73 23.55 -1.38 -15.09
CA PHE A 73 22.87 -2.03 -13.96
C PHE A 73 22.72 -1.09 -12.76
N GLY A 74 23.81 -0.44 -12.36
CA GLY A 74 23.78 0.56 -11.28
C GLY A 74 22.78 1.67 -11.56
N LEU A 75 22.74 2.20 -12.79
CA LEU A 75 21.76 3.21 -13.20
C LEU A 75 20.32 2.68 -13.15
N THR A 76 20.08 1.45 -13.61
CA THR A 76 18.74 0.82 -13.54
C THR A 76 18.25 0.74 -12.10
N ILE A 77 19.10 0.31 -11.17
CA ILE A 77 18.75 0.24 -9.74
C ILE A 77 18.54 1.64 -9.15
N ALA A 78 19.43 2.59 -9.46
CA ALA A 78 19.32 3.95 -8.93
C ALA A 78 18.00 4.62 -9.35
N VAL A 79 17.65 4.53 -10.63
CA VAL A 79 16.37 5.05 -11.14
C VAL A 79 15.19 4.30 -10.50
N GLY A 80 15.27 2.98 -10.38
CA GLY A 80 14.26 2.18 -9.69
C GLY A 80 14.04 2.59 -8.23
N ALA A 81 15.11 2.85 -7.49
CA ALA A 81 15.02 3.32 -6.11
C ALA A 81 14.35 4.70 -6.00
N VAL A 82 14.70 5.63 -6.89
CA VAL A 82 14.05 6.96 -6.94
C VAL A 82 12.56 6.83 -7.26
N LEU A 83 12.18 5.97 -8.20
CA LEU A 83 10.77 5.72 -8.54
C LEU A 83 9.99 5.18 -7.34
N LEU A 84 10.58 4.27 -6.56
CA LEU A 84 9.94 3.75 -5.34
C LEU A 84 9.78 4.83 -4.27
N VAL A 85 10.81 5.64 -4.03
CA VAL A 85 10.73 6.75 -3.08
C VAL A 85 9.60 7.72 -3.45
N ILE A 86 9.54 8.12 -4.71
CA ILE A 86 8.49 9.03 -5.20
C ILE A 86 7.11 8.36 -5.09
N GLY A 87 6.97 7.10 -5.49
CA GLY A 87 5.71 6.37 -5.42
C GLY A 87 5.18 6.23 -4.00
N ILE A 88 6.03 5.81 -3.07
CA ILE A 88 5.69 5.68 -1.65
C ILE A 88 5.33 7.04 -1.07
N TRP A 89 6.11 8.09 -1.38
CA TRP A 89 5.84 9.44 -0.91
C TRP A 89 4.48 9.95 -1.38
N LEU A 90 4.17 9.84 -2.69
CA LEU A 90 2.89 10.27 -3.24
C LEU A 90 1.70 9.53 -2.64
N LEU A 91 1.83 8.21 -2.44
CA LEU A 91 0.77 7.42 -1.80
C LEU A 91 0.59 7.82 -0.33
N THR A 92 1.68 8.06 0.38
CA THR A 92 1.64 8.51 1.78
C THR A 92 0.95 9.86 1.89
N GLU A 93 1.31 10.82 1.04
CA GLU A 93 0.66 12.13 0.97
C GLU A 93 -0.83 12.02 0.60
N ALA A 94 -1.19 11.13 -0.33
CA ALA A 94 -2.59 10.88 -0.65
C ALA A 94 -3.39 10.35 0.56
N THR A 95 -2.78 9.54 1.42
CA THR A 95 -3.46 9.06 2.65
C THR A 95 -3.67 10.15 3.70
N THR A 96 -2.89 11.24 3.71
CA THR A 96 -3.07 12.33 4.69
C THR A 96 -4.29 13.19 4.39
N ILE A 97 -4.68 13.27 3.11
CA ILE A 97 -5.88 13.99 2.65
C ILE A 97 -7.16 13.24 3.06
N LEU A 98 -7.06 11.92 3.18
CA LEU A 98 -8.18 11.02 3.46
C LEU A 98 -8.52 10.94 4.94
#